data_AF-A0A2W4T2E8-F1
#
_entry.id   AF-A0A2W4T2E8-F1
#
_cell.length_a   1.000
_cell.length_b   1.000
_cell.length_c   1.000
_cell.angle_alpha   90.00
_cell.angle_beta   90.00
_cell.angle_gamma   90.00
#
_symmetry.space_group_name_H-M   'P 1'
#
loop_
_entity.id
_entity.type
_entity.pdbx_description
1 polymer ?
#
loop_
_entity_poly.entity_id
_entity_poly.type
_entity_poly.pdbx_seq_one_letter_code
_entity_poly.pdbx_strand_id
1 'polypeptide(L)'
;MTYPKRLIEVDLPIRRISDHARREKSIRHGHISTLHIWWARRPLASCRAVICAALWPDPADECCPEAFRQVARVWMRKWSTEYLGKVSPQSYTRFIAIQKNPAKLDDNLELRGALLDFIADFANWDNSTVKAYLDTRSLSDFPGVNLLG
;
A
#
# COMPACT_ATOMS: atom_id res chain seq x y z
N MET A 1 -2.39 -19.74 19.68
CA MET A 1 -3.31 -19.06 18.75
C MET A 1 -2.49 -18.57 17.58
N THR A 2 -2.73 -19.11 16.39
CA THR A 2 -2.05 -18.68 15.17
C THR A 2 -2.90 -17.57 14.55
N TYR A 3 -2.32 -16.39 14.35
CA TYR A 3 -2.98 -15.25 13.72
C TYR A 3 -2.35 -15.03 12.34
N PRO A 4 -3.11 -14.52 11.35
CA PRO A 4 -2.54 -14.21 10.04
C PRO A 4 -1.52 -13.09 10.20
N LYS A 5 -0.29 -13.32 9.69
CA LYS A 5 0.74 -12.28 9.70
C LYS A 5 0.28 -11.06 8.93
N ARG A 6 0.66 -9.87 9.39
CA ARG A 6 0.40 -8.61 8.68
C ARG A 6 1.53 -8.31 7.71
N LEU A 7 1.25 -7.57 6.63
CA LEU A 7 2.29 -7.18 5.68
C LEU A 7 3.46 -6.51 6.38
N ILE A 8 3.19 -5.60 7.33
CA ILE A 8 4.23 -4.90 8.09
C ILE A 8 5.17 -5.82 8.90
N GLU A 9 4.73 -7.01 9.26
CA GLU A 9 5.55 -7.99 10.00
C GLU A 9 6.50 -8.76 9.08
N VAL A 10 6.20 -8.77 7.78
CA VAL A 10 6.94 -9.52 6.77
C VAL A 10 7.85 -8.60 5.97
N ASP A 11 7.29 -7.53 5.41
CA ASP A 11 8.03 -6.57 4.61
C ASP A 11 7.32 -5.21 4.52
N LEU A 12 8.09 -4.16 4.27
CA LEU A 12 7.58 -2.82 4.04
C LEU A 12 8.52 -2.12 3.05
N PRO A 13 8.02 -1.37 2.04
CA PRO A 13 8.86 -0.67 1.08
C PRO A 13 9.50 0.59 1.68
N ILE A 14 10.33 0.40 2.71
CA ILE A 14 10.90 1.45 3.57
C ILE A 14 11.65 2.50 2.75
N ARG A 15 12.42 2.07 1.73
CA ARG A 15 13.17 2.99 0.86
C ARG A 15 12.25 3.99 0.17
N ARG A 16 11.21 3.50 -0.50
CA ARG A 16 10.25 4.32 -1.25
C ARG A 16 9.44 5.23 -0.31
N ILE A 17 8.99 4.69 0.82
CA ILE A 17 8.30 5.47 1.87
C ILE A 17 9.20 6.58 2.39
N SER A 18 10.47 6.29 2.64
CA SER A 18 11.45 7.25 3.15
C SER A 18 11.74 8.36 2.14
N ASP A 19 11.83 8.02 0.85
CA ASP A 19 12.00 9.01 -0.22
C ASP A 19 10.79 9.96 -0.31
N HIS A 20 9.57 9.42 -0.21
CA HIS A 20 8.35 10.25 -0.14
C HIS A 20 8.31 11.13 1.11
N ALA A 21 8.68 10.59 2.28
CA ALA A 21 8.75 11.35 3.54
C ALA A 21 9.80 12.47 3.49
N ARG A 22 10.96 12.23 2.85
CA ARG A 22 12.01 13.24 2.64
C ARG A 22 11.53 14.36 1.73
N ARG A 23 10.83 14.00 0.63
CA ARG A 23 10.24 14.97 -0.30
C ARG A 23 9.20 15.84 0.40
N GLU A 24 8.30 15.25 1.18
CA GLU A 24 7.31 15.97 2.01
C GLU A 24 7.97 17.00 2.94
N LYS A 25 9.11 16.63 3.55
CA LYS A 25 9.89 17.54 4.41
C LYS A 25 10.55 18.68 3.64
N SER A 26 10.91 18.45 2.37
CA SER A 26 11.66 19.40 1.54
C SER A 26 10.82 20.50 0.88
N ILE A 27 9.50 20.34 0.75
CA ILE A 27 8.59 21.30 0.06
C ILE A 27 8.32 22.58 0.90
N ARG A 28 9.12 22.84 1.94
CA ARG A 28 8.81 23.82 2.98
C ARG A 28 9.59 25.14 2.86
N HIS A 29 9.51 25.83 1.73
CA HIS A 29 9.96 27.23 1.65
C HIS A 29 8.76 28.19 1.82
N GLY A 30 8.79 29.06 2.83
CA GLY A 30 7.93 30.26 2.91
C GLY A 30 6.61 30.19 3.70
N HIS A 31 6.32 29.12 4.46
CA HIS A 31 5.06 29.00 5.22
C HIS A 31 5.31 29.12 6.73
N ILE A 32 4.47 29.83 7.51
CA ILE A 32 4.66 30.09 8.97
C ILE A 32 4.92 28.80 9.79
N SER A 33 4.46 27.65 9.29
CA SER A 33 4.71 26.31 9.84
C SER A 33 6.15 25.78 9.69
N THR A 34 7.08 26.55 9.10
CA THR A 34 8.54 26.29 9.10
C THR A 34 9.28 27.00 10.21
N LEU A 35 8.67 27.98 10.88
CA LEU A 35 9.33 28.83 11.87
C LEU A 35 9.56 28.12 13.22
N HIS A 36 8.69 27.16 13.55
CA HIS A 36 8.83 26.31 14.75
C HIS A 36 8.54 24.86 14.40
N ILE A 37 9.57 24.03 14.54
CA ILE A 37 9.48 22.58 14.40
C ILE A 37 9.16 22.01 15.78
N TRP A 38 7.90 21.64 16.01
CA TRP A 38 7.51 20.88 17.20
C TRP A 38 8.10 19.46 17.15
N TRP A 39 8.49 18.93 18.31
CA TRP A 39 9.03 17.58 18.43
C TRP A 39 7.99 16.55 17.95
N ALA A 40 8.41 15.65 17.06
CA ALA A 40 7.67 14.47 16.57
C ALA A 40 6.53 14.68 15.53
N ARG A 41 6.74 15.50 14.50
CA ARG A 41 5.89 15.46 13.29
C ARG A 41 6.17 14.18 12.50
N ARG A 42 5.26 13.19 12.54
CA ARG A 42 5.33 11.99 11.69
C ARG A 42 4.97 12.35 10.24
N PRO A 43 5.81 12.04 9.24
CA PRO A 43 5.51 12.29 7.84
C PRO A 43 4.26 11.51 7.43
N LEU A 44 3.35 12.18 6.71
CA LEU A 44 2.05 11.61 6.32
C LEU A 44 2.23 10.41 5.39
N ALA A 45 3.28 10.44 4.56
CA ALA A 45 3.69 9.30 3.74
C ALA A 45 3.88 8.01 4.56
N SER A 46 4.61 8.09 5.68
CA SER A 46 4.86 6.94 6.53
C SER A 46 3.61 6.46 7.26
N CYS A 47 2.80 7.39 7.80
CA CYS A 47 1.57 7.01 8.50
C CYS A 47 0.61 6.24 7.59
N ARG A 48 0.42 6.69 6.34
CA ARG A 48 -0.44 6.03 5.36
C ARG A 48 0.02 4.62 5.02
N ALA A 49 1.31 4.47 4.73
CA ALA A 49 1.88 3.17 4.41
C ALA A 49 1.75 2.19 5.58
N VAL A 50 2.08 2.65 6.80
CA VAL A 50 2.00 1.84 8.02
C VAL A 50 0.57 1.39 8.31
N ILE A 51 -0.43 2.27 8.13
CA ILE A 51 -1.84 1.90 8.35
C ILE A 51 -2.26 0.77 7.39
N CYS A 52 -1.97 0.88 6.10
CA CYS A 52 -2.30 -0.18 5.14
C CYS A 52 -1.55 -1.48 5.47
N ALA A 53 -0.24 -1.40 5.73
CA ALA A 53 0.59 -2.57 6.01
C ALA A 53 0.23 -3.27 7.33
N ALA A 54 -0.27 -2.53 8.33
CA ALA A 54 -0.71 -3.10 9.60
C ALA A 54 -2.10 -3.74 9.53
N LEU A 55 -2.99 -3.21 8.68
CA LEU A 55 -4.35 -3.75 8.52
C LEU A 55 -4.39 -4.96 7.59
N TRP A 56 -3.59 -4.97 6.53
CA TRP A 56 -3.66 -6.00 5.51
C TRP A 56 -2.89 -7.26 5.93
N PRO A 57 -3.54 -8.44 5.94
CA PRO A 57 -2.84 -9.70 6.15
C PRO A 57 -1.95 -10.01 4.95
N ASP A 58 -0.88 -10.76 5.21
CA ASP A 58 0.04 -11.21 4.18
C ASP A 58 -0.60 -12.32 3.34
N PRO A 59 -0.79 -12.16 2.02
CA PRO A 59 -1.43 -13.18 1.18
C PRO A 59 -0.64 -14.49 1.10
N ALA A 60 0.68 -14.46 1.33
CA ALA A 60 1.54 -15.64 1.28
C ALA A 60 1.70 -16.37 2.62
N ASP A 61 1.06 -15.86 3.69
CA ASP A 61 0.95 -16.58 4.95
C ASP A 61 -0.13 -17.67 4.89
N GLU A 62 0.10 -18.80 5.54
CA GLU A 62 -0.82 -19.96 5.51
C GLU A 62 -2.16 -19.65 6.18
N CYS A 63 -2.15 -18.82 7.22
CA CYS A 63 -3.34 -18.44 7.99
C CYS A 63 -4.14 -17.29 7.35
N CYS A 64 -3.74 -16.80 6.18
CA CYS A 64 -4.42 -15.69 5.52
C CYS A 64 -5.82 -16.11 5.01
N PRO A 65 -6.88 -15.34 5.32
CA PRO A 65 -8.22 -15.65 4.84
C PRO A 65 -8.31 -15.62 3.31
N GLU A 66 -8.86 -16.67 2.70
CA GLU A 66 -8.99 -16.75 1.23
C GLU A 66 -9.89 -15.62 0.68
N ALA A 67 -10.89 -15.19 1.46
CA ALA A 67 -11.72 -14.05 1.11
C ALA A 67 -10.89 -12.76 0.88
N PHE A 68 -9.87 -12.51 1.72
CA PHE A 68 -8.97 -11.38 1.52
C PHE A 68 -8.16 -11.54 0.23
N ARG A 69 -7.60 -12.73 -0.02
CA ARG A 69 -6.81 -13.00 -1.23
C ARG A 69 -7.63 -12.75 -2.50
N GLN A 70 -8.88 -13.23 -2.54
CA GLN A 70 -9.76 -13.01 -3.67
C GLN A 70 -9.99 -11.53 -3.96
N VAL A 71 -10.28 -10.72 -2.95
CA VAL A 71 -10.53 -9.30 -3.19
C VAL A 71 -9.25 -8.52 -3.47
N ALA A 72 -8.14 -8.88 -2.82
CA ALA A 72 -6.82 -8.34 -3.17
C ALA A 72 -6.49 -8.60 -4.65
N ARG A 73 -6.74 -9.81 -5.17
CA ARG A 73 -6.56 -10.14 -6.59
C ARG A 73 -7.45 -9.27 -7.49
N VAL A 74 -8.73 -9.10 -7.15
CA VAL A 74 -9.66 -8.25 -7.91
C VAL A 74 -9.15 -6.81 -7.98
N TRP A 75 -8.71 -6.24 -6.86
CA TRP A 75 -8.17 -4.89 -6.83
C TRP A 75 -6.87 -4.77 -7.60
N MET A 76 -5.91 -5.70 -7.43
CA MET A 76 -4.64 -5.65 -8.15
C MET A 76 -4.83 -5.84 -9.67
N ARG A 77 -5.82 -6.63 -10.10
CA ARG A 77 -6.25 -6.69 -11.51
C ARG A 77 -6.83 -5.37 -11.99
N LYS A 78 -7.70 -4.73 -11.19
CA LYS A 78 -8.24 -3.42 -11.52
C LYS A 78 -7.15 -2.35 -11.66
N TRP A 79 -6.13 -2.42 -10.82
CA TRP A 79 -4.97 -1.53 -10.89
C TRP A 79 -4.13 -1.75 -12.15
N SER A 80 -3.97 -3.00 -12.60
CA SER A 80 -3.24 -3.30 -13.83
C SER A 80 -4.00 -2.90 -15.10
N THR A 81 -5.34 -2.89 -15.08
CA THR A 81 -6.17 -2.56 -16.25
C THR A 81 -6.56 -1.09 -16.32
N GLU A 82 -7.12 -0.53 -15.25
CA GLU A 82 -7.75 0.80 -15.25
C GLU A 82 -6.83 1.92 -14.75
N TYR A 83 -5.88 1.59 -13.87
CA TYR A 83 -5.08 2.60 -13.15
C TYR A 83 -3.61 2.59 -13.48
N LEU A 84 -3.21 1.91 -14.57
CA LEU A 84 -1.81 1.77 -14.96
C LEU A 84 -1.09 3.12 -15.12
N GLY A 85 -1.79 4.17 -15.59
CA GLY A 85 -1.24 5.53 -15.70
C GLY A 85 -1.05 6.30 -14.39
N LYS A 86 -1.53 5.77 -13.26
CA LYS A 86 -1.41 6.38 -11.91
C LYS A 86 -0.34 5.70 -11.05
N VAL A 87 0.24 4.62 -11.54
CA VAL A 87 1.26 3.83 -10.89
C VAL A 87 2.62 4.49 -11.10
N SER A 88 3.51 4.46 -10.11
CA SER A 88 4.86 5.03 -10.29
C SER A 88 5.70 4.19 -11.25
N PRO A 89 6.79 4.74 -11.82
CA PRO A 89 7.66 3.99 -12.74
C PRO A 89 8.24 2.70 -12.14
N GLN A 90 8.42 2.66 -10.81
CA GLN A 90 8.99 1.53 -10.09
C GLN A 90 8.00 0.35 -10.03
N SER A 91 6.74 0.65 -9.74
CA SER A 91 5.66 -0.34 -9.68
C SER A 91 5.13 -0.72 -11.08
N TYR A 92 5.28 0.17 -12.07
CA TYR A 92 4.72 0.04 -13.42
C TYR A 92 5.11 -1.28 -14.10
N THR A 93 6.37 -1.72 -13.95
CA THR A 93 6.88 -2.97 -14.52
C THR A 93 6.08 -4.18 -14.05
N ARG A 94 5.74 -4.23 -12.75
CA ARG A 94 4.96 -5.33 -12.16
C ARG A 94 3.52 -5.30 -12.65
N PHE A 95 2.88 -4.13 -12.67
CA PHE A 95 1.49 -4.00 -13.12
C PHE A 95 1.31 -4.28 -14.62
N ILE A 96 2.27 -3.92 -15.49
CA ILE A 96 2.28 -4.38 -16.89
C ILE A 96 2.38 -5.90 -16.98
N ALA A 97 3.28 -6.50 -16.20
CA ALA A 97 3.47 -7.95 -16.24
C ALA A 97 2.18 -8.69 -15.82
N ILE A 98 1.47 -8.14 -14.82
CA ILE A 98 0.15 -8.61 -14.39
C ILE A 98 -0.91 -8.40 -15.48
N GLN A 99 -0.91 -7.26 -16.16
CA GLN A 99 -1.85 -6.98 -17.25
C GLN A 99 -1.68 -7.98 -18.41
N LYS A 100 -0.43 -8.28 -18.79
CA LYS A 100 -0.10 -9.25 -19.84
C LYS A 100 -0.40 -10.69 -19.45
N ASN A 101 -0.15 -11.05 -18.19
CA ASN A 101 -0.43 -12.38 -17.68
C ASN A 101 -1.19 -12.30 -16.33
N PRO A 102 -2.53 -12.32 -16.37
CA PRO A 102 -3.35 -12.25 -15.17
C PRO A 102 -3.19 -13.43 -14.20
N ALA A 103 -2.67 -14.58 -14.68
CA ALA A 103 -2.41 -15.76 -13.86
C ALA A 103 -1.24 -15.55 -12.88
N LYS A 104 -0.41 -14.51 -13.08
CA LYS A 104 0.65 -14.17 -12.11
C LYS A 104 0.11 -13.82 -10.72
N LEU A 105 -1.12 -13.30 -10.64
CA LEU A 105 -1.76 -12.97 -9.36
C LEU A 105 -2.31 -14.20 -8.61
N ASP A 106 -2.29 -15.37 -9.24
CA ASP A 106 -2.66 -16.61 -8.56
C ASP A 106 -1.53 -17.06 -7.61
N ASP A 107 -0.29 -16.65 -7.88
CA ASP A 107 0.82 -16.76 -6.94
C ASP A 107 0.70 -15.72 -5.82
N ASN A 108 0.65 -16.21 -4.58
CA ASN A 108 0.51 -15.38 -3.39
C ASN A 108 1.74 -14.50 -3.13
N LEU A 109 2.93 -14.89 -3.59
CA LEU A 109 4.15 -14.07 -3.46
C LEU A 109 4.11 -12.87 -4.40
N GLU A 110 3.66 -13.06 -5.64
CA GLU A 110 3.45 -11.96 -6.59
C GLU A 110 2.33 -11.03 -6.12
N LEU A 111 1.26 -11.57 -5.52
CA LEU A 111 0.20 -10.77 -4.89
C LEU A 111 0.75 -9.92 -3.73
N ARG A 112 1.59 -10.49 -2.86
CA ARG A 112 2.29 -9.73 -1.80
C ARG A 112 3.09 -8.58 -2.41
N GLY A 113 3.90 -8.86 -3.43
CA GLY A 113 4.71 -7.85 -4.12
C GLY A 113 3.87 -6.72 -4.72
N ALA A 114 2.73 -7.05 -5.34
CA ALA A 114 1.81 -6.06 -5.90
C ALA A 114 1.18 -5.17 -4.80
N LEU A 115 0.81 -5.75 -3.66
CA LEU A 115 0.29 -5.00 -2.52
C LEU A 115 1.35 -4.06 -1.92
N LEU A 116 2.60 -4.52 -1.80
CA LEU A 116 3.70 -3.68 -1.31
C LEU A 116 4.02 -2.52 -2.27
N ASP A 117 3.99 -2.76 -3.57
CA ASP A 117 4.13 -1.70 -4.58
C ASP A 117 3.00 -0.69 -4.51
N PHE A 118 1.76 -1.16 -4.35
CA PHE A 118 0.61 -0.30 -4.12
C PHE A 118 0.80 0.56 -2.87
N ILE A 119 1.22 -0.04 -1.75
CA ILE A 119 1.48 0.68 -0.49
C ILE A 119 2.55 1.75 -0.68
N ALA A 120 3.60 1.45 -1.43
CA ALA A 120 4.66 2.40 -1.75
C ALA A 120 4.11 3.60 -2.55
N ASP A 121 3.29 3.34 -3.58
CA ASP A 121 2.67 4.39 -4.38
C ASP A 121 1.63 5.19 -3.59
N PHE A 122 0.88 4.52 -2.72
CA PHE A 122 -0.11 5.13 -1.83
C PHE A 122 0.51 6.03 -0.77
N ALA A 123 1.77 5.77 -0.40
CA ALA A 123 2.54 6.62 0.51
C ALA A 123 2.84 8.01 -0.08
N ASN A 124 2.79 8.17 -1.40
CA ASN A 124 3.03 9.46 -2.02
C ASN A 124 1.91 10.46 -1.68
N TRP A 125 2.26 11.61 -1.11
CA TRP A 125 1.30 12.67 -0.75
C TRP A 125 0.51 13.18 -1.96
N ASP A 126 1.12 13.21 -3.14
CA ASP A 126 0.47 13.66 -4.38
C ASP A 126 -0.75 12.77 -4.73
N ASN A 127 -0.75 11.52 -4.27
CA ASN A 127 -1.84 10.56 -4.47
C ASN A 127 -2.95 10.66 -3.40
N SER A 128 -2.89 11.65 -2.50
CA SER A 128 -3.90 11.87 -1.45
C SER A 128 -5.29 12.23 -1.97
N THR A 129 -5.37 12.90 -3.11
CA THR A 129 -6.63 13.39 -3.70
C THR A 129 -7.17 12.45 -4.78
N VAL A 130 -6.44 11.39 -5.11
CA VAL A 130 -6.80 10.49 -6.20
C VAL A 130 -7.78 9.43 -5.71
N LYS A 131 -9.04 9.53 -6.16
CA LYS A 131 -10.14 8.62 -5.76
C LYS A 131 -9.80 7.13 -5.89
N ALA A 132 -9.10 6.72 -6.96
CA ALA A 132 -8.72 5.32 -7.18
C ALA A 132 -7.95 4.70 -5.99
N TYR A 133 -7.05 5.47 -5.38
CA TYR A 133 -6.29 5.04 -4.20
C TYR A 133 -7.17 4.98 -2.94
N LEU A 134 -8.14 5.88 -2.82
CA LEU A 134 -9.08 5.91 -1.70
C LEU A 134 -10.10 4.76 -1.77
N ASP A 135 -10.60 4.43 -2.96
CA ASP A 135 -11.58 3.35 -3.14
C ASP A 135 -10.96 1.97 -2.82
N THR A 136 -9.65 1.83 -3.04
CA THR A 136 -8.88 0.63 -2.69
C THR A 136 -8.82 0.40 -1.17
N ARG A 137 -9.14 1.41 -0.34
CA ARG A 137 -9.30 1.26 1.12
C ARG A 137 -10.35 0.20 1.48
N SER A 138 -11.36 -0.02 0.63
CA SER A 138 -12.38 -1.05 0.86
C SER A 138 -11.80 -2.46 1.09
N LEU A 139 -10.53 -2.70 0.72
CA LEU A 139 -9.76 -3.89 1.13
C LEU A 139 -9.64 -4.08 2.65
N SER A 140 -9.84 -3.03 3.45
CA SER A 140 -9.78 -3.08 4.91
C SER A 140 -11.14 -3.26 5.58
N ASP A 141 -12.25 -3.16 4.84
CA ASP A 141 -13.61 -3.27 5.38
C ASP A 141 -14.10 -4.73 5.48
N PHE A 142 -13.20 -5.73 5.32
CA PHE A 142 -13.59 -7.14 5.43
C PHE A 142 -13.95 -7.53 6.86
N PRO A 143 -15.05 -8.28 7.07
CA PRO A 143 -15.51 -8.70 8.39
C PRO A 143 -14.53 -9.64 9.13
N GLY A 144 -13.49 -10.14 8.47
CA GLY A 144 -12.42 -10.97 9.06
C GLY A 144 -11.17 -10.21 9.52
N VAL A 145 -11.12 -8.87 9.37
CA VAL A 145 -10.00 -8.02 9.82
C VAL A 145 -10.29 -7.40 11.21
N ASN A 146 -11.42 -7.75 11.82
CA ASN A 146 -11.75 -7.36 13.19
C ASN A 146 -10.73 -7.94 14.18
N LEU A 147 -9.77 -7.11 14.56
CA LEU A 147 -8.69 -7.37 15.51
C LEU A 147 -9.18 -7.43 16.98
N LEU A 148 -10.47 -7.67 17.23
CA LEU A 148 -11.01 -7.76 18.59
C LEU A 148 -12.08 -8.87 18.64
N GLY A 149 -11.62 -10.06 18.99
CA GLY A 149 -12.38 -11.16 19.58
C GLY A 149 -11.55 -11.75 20.70
#